data_AF-A0A2D6K6J8-F1
#
_entry.id   AF-A0A2D6K6J8-F1
#
_cell.length_a   1.000
_cell.length_b   1.000
_cell.length_c   1.000
_cell.angle_alpha   90.00
_cell.angle_beta   90.00
_cell.angle_gamma   90.00
#
_symmetry.space_group_name_H-M   'P 1'
#
loop_
_entity.id
_entity.type
_entity.pdbx_description
1 polymer ?
#
loop_
_entity_poly.entity_id
_entity_poly.type
_entity_poly.pdbx_seq_one_letter_code
_entity_poly.pdbx_strand_id
1 'polypeptide(L)'
;MKKELVVISLVLALFLIGCAPSGTPEGIPPIPEEALAGQAYYWQMTAEQLAAGVSLDQGWNGLTWPLEDTTVQAASAEISDSVQWVYVQSEKKYYSISRASSLSFMQNERYYLYMRNAVKWKYTPEVEEAGCEGEGSSCVVEGLVGACAEGRIECASDLLINNLGLGAATRCVPLVEPAEELCDGQDNDCDGKIDETFAFQDDPNNCGSCGVQCTEEQECLESECTVVKKINGCQELDVENALYVLENDIHMEDPIQSCFFFRRDNIILDCQGHSIIRDDHERYGASTLPDLNGVTVRGCHFSGFARAIKFSSVHGGSITDNVLENSLTGIFLVRSDGITLSRNTADNNIFTGIKIQNSENNVLIQNSAQGNLVNDGFSVSGGLSGHTFTGNTACGNARKDFFCAAGSSVSGEDNTFREGNIHQCDDNWPEEGVHYEECSVEIINTRPQ
;
A
#
# COMPACT_ATOMS: atom_id res chain seq x y z
N MET A 1 20.49 -24.99 -47.62
CA MET A 1 21.18 -25.57 -48.79
C MET A 1 20.16 -25.73 -49.90
N LYS A 2 20.59 -25.34 -51.10
CA LYS A 2 19.91 -25.47 -52.39
C LYS A 2 19.58 -26.95 -52.71
N LYS A 3 18.57 -27.11 -53.59
CA LYS A 3 18.49 -28.13 -54.66
C LYS A 3 18.14 -29.54 -54.16
N GLU A 4 17.33 -30.37 -54.83
CA GLU A 4 16.94 -30.47 -56.24
C GLU A 4 15.94 -31.65 -56.32
N LEU A 5 14.95 -31.66 -57.23
CA LEU A 5 14.87 -32.49 -58.46
C LEU A 5 13.49 -33.23 -58.39
N VAL A 6 12.64 -33.45 -59.40
CA VAL A 6 12.62 -33.54 -60.88
C VAL A 6 11.14 -33.25 -61.28
N VAL A 7 10.74 -32.30 -62.13
CA VAL A 7 10.81 -32.14 -63.61
C VAL A 7 9.96 -33.14 -64.43
N ILE A 8 9.40 -32.63 -65.56
CA ILE A 8 8.92 -33.29 -66.81
C ILE A 8 7.38 -33.41 -66.94
N SER A 9 6.67 -33.04 -68.02
CA SER A 9 6.86 -32.23 -69.27
C SER A 9 5.54 -32.30 -70.09
N LEU A 10 5.49 -31.50 -71.18
CA LEU A 10 4.53 -31.39 -72.32
C LEU A 10 3.47 -30.28 -72.18
N VAL A 11 3.56 -29.10 -72.81
CA VAL A 11 3.84 -28.70 -74.22
C VAL A 11 2.75 -29.13 -75.21
N LEU A 12 2.03 -28.09 -75.68
CA LEU A 12 1.38 -27.85 -76.98
C LEU A 12 0.71 -28.99 -77.79
N ALA A 13 -0.44 -28.60 -78.35
CA ALA A 13 -1.31 -29.27 -79.33
C ALA A 13 -2.33 -30.25 -78.69
N LEU A 14 -3.64 -30.15 -78.91
CA LEU A 14 -4.37 -29.64 -80.06
C LEU A 14 -5.52 -28.72 -79.65
N PHE A 15 -5.69 -27.66 -80.45
CA PHE A 15 -7.01 -27.22 -80.88
C PHE A 15 -7.82 -28.45 -81.35
N LEU A 16 -8.66 -28.99 -80.47
CA LEU A 16 -10.03 -29.28 -80.88
C LEU A 16 -10.88 -28.23 -80.20
N ILE A 17 -10.94 -27.07 -80.88
CA ILE A 17 -12.06 -26.16 -80.77
C ILE A 17 -13.32 -26.98 -81.05
N GLY A 18 -13.96 -27.47 -80.00
CA GLY A 18 -15.38 -27.20 -79.87
C GLY A 18 -15.45 -25.90 -79.08
N CYS A 19 -15.90 -24.82 -79.71
CA CYS A 19 -16.08 -23.53 -79.05
C CYS A 19 -16.72 -23.75 -77.66
N ALA A 20 -16.12 -23.21 -76.60
CA ALA A 20 -16.89 -22.97 -75.39
C ALA A 20 -18.11 -22.17 -75.85
N PRO A 21 -19.34 -22.68 -75.69
CA PRO A 21 -20.49 -21.98 -76.20
C PRO A 21 -20.55 -20.67 -75.40
N SER A 22 -20.46 -19.54 -76.11
CA SER A 22 -20.76 -18.24 -75.53
C SER A 22 -22.26 -18.12 -75.18
N GLY A 23 -23.07 -19.03 -75.72
CA GLY A 23 -24.45 -19.28 -75.32
C GLY A 23 -24.56 -20.41 -74.29
N THR A 24 -25.70 -20.47 -73.62
CA THR A 24 -26.02 -21.53 -72.66
C THR A 24 -25.87 -22.92 -73.29
N PRO A 25 -25.24 -23.89 -72.60
CA PRO A 25 -25.17 -25.28 -73.08
C PRO A 25 -26.55 -25.87 -73.39
N GLU A 26 -26.63 -26.73 -74.41
CA GLU A 26 -27.88 -27.35 -74.86
C GLU A 26 -28.52 -28.19 -73.75
N GLY A 27 -29.81 -27.97 -73.49
CA GLY A 27 -30.55 -28.64 -72.41
C GLY A 27 -30.36 -28.04 -71.01
N ILE A 28 -29.59 -26.97 -70.87
CA ILE A 28 -29.43 -26.22 -69.61
C ILE A 28 -30.18 -24.89 -69.74
N PRO A 29 -31.04 -24.51 -68.77
CA PRO A 29 -31.69 -23.21 -68.80
C PRO A 29 -30.63 -22.10 -68.70
N PRO A 30 -30.78 -20.98 -69.45
CA PRO A 30 -29.92 -19.80 -69.25
C PRO A 30 -29.97 -19.42 -67.78
N ILE A 31 -28.83 -19.00 -67.23
CA ILE A 31 -28.78 -18.47 -65.86
C ILE A 31 -29.86 -17.38 -65.81
N PRO A 32 -30.98 -17.59 -65.07
CA PRO A 32 -32.05 -16.61 -65.04
C PRO A 32 -31.47 -15.24 -64.66
N GLU A 33 -31.99 -14.13 -65.18
CA GLU A 33 -31.64 -12.81 -64.60
C GLU A 33 -31.96 -12.79 -63.10
N GLU A 34 -32.92 -13.63 -62.67
CA GLU A 34 -33.28 -13.91 -61.28
C GLU A 34 -32.36 -14.90 -60.54
N ALA A 35 -31.44 -15.61 -61.20
CA ALA A 35 -30.35 -16.32 -60.52
C ALA A 35 -29.25 -15.37 -60.02
N LEU A 36 -29.34 -14.08 -60.36
CA LEU A 36 -28.72 -13.00 -59.61
C LEU A 36 -29.55 -12.57 -58.38
N ALA A 37 -30.76 -13.13 -58.16
CA ALA A 37 -31.65 -12.76 -57.06
C ALA A 37 -32.25 -13.89 -56.18
N GLY A 38 -31.97 -15.20 -56.33
CA GLY A 38 -32.76 -16.20 -55.57
C GLY A 38 -32.30 -17.62 -55.29
N GLN A 39 -31.03 -18.04 -55.46
CA GLN A 39 -30.58 -19.37 -55.02
C GLN A 39 -29.25 -19.28 -54.23
N ALA A 40 -29.34 -19.64 -52.94
CA ALA A 40 -28.33 -19.60 -51.88
C ALA A 40 -27.10 -18.68 -52.10
N TYR A 41 -27.17 -17.43 -51.62
CA TYR A 41 -26.04 -16.50 -51.60
C TYR A 41 -25.22 -16.69 -50.32
N TYR A 42 -24.12 -17.42 -50.37
CA TYR A 42 -23.16 -17.46 -49.26
C TYR A 42 -22.04 -16.44 -49.52
N TRP A 43 -22.08 -15.34 -48.77
CA TRP A 43 -20.97 -14.38 -48.72
C TRP A 43 -19.96 -14.90 -47.69
N GLN A 44 -18.72 -15.16 -48.13
CA GLN A 44 -17.55 -15.46 -47.29
C GLN A 44 -17.85 -16.37 -46.08
N MET A 45 -17.94 -17.67 -46.32
CA MET A 45 -18.12 -18.62 -45.22
C MET A 45 -16.85 -18.74 -44.38
N THR A 46 -16.99 -18.70 -43.06
CA THR A 46 -15.90 -19.09 -42.15
C THR A 46 -15.69 -20.61 -42.20
N ALA A 47 -14.53 -21.09 -41.75
CA ALA A 47 -14.24 -22.52 -41.69
C ALA A 47 -15.29 -23.27 -40.86
N GLU A 48 -15.78 -22.68 -39.77
CA GLU A 48 -16.83 -23.26 -38.92
C GLU A 48 -18.18 -23.37 -39.64
N GLN A 49 -18.53 -22.38 -40.47
CA GLN A 49 -19.77 -22.40 -41.24
C GLN A 49 -19.73 -23.47 -42.34
N LEU A 50 -18.56 -23.70 -42.94
CA LEU A 50 -18.38 -24.80 -43.89
C LEU A 50 -18.39 -26.18 -43.19
N ALA A 51 -17.88 -26.27 -41.96
CA ALA A 51 -17.96 -27.47 -41.14
C ALA A 51 -19.40 -27.83 -40.72
N ALA A 52 -20.24 -26.82 -40.47
CA ALA A 52 -21.67 -27.03 -40.19
C ALA A 52 -22.44 -27.62 -41.39
N GLY A 53 -21.98 -27.30 -42.59
CA GLY A 53 -22.42 -27.87 -43.86
C GLY A 53 -23.42 -27.02 -44.63
N VAL A 54 -23.21 -26.94 -45.95
CA VAL A 54 -23.95 -26.13 -46.92
C VAL A 54 -24.86 -27.00 -47.76
N SER A 55 -26.13 -26.61 -47.89
CA SER A 55 -27.04 -27.24 -48.85
C SER A 55 -26.90 -26.56 -50.22
N LEU A 56 -26.55 -27.36 -51.23
CA LEU A 56 -26.57 -26.98 -52.65
C LEU A 56 -27.73 -27.72 -53.30
N ASP A 57 -28.67 -26.98 -53.89
CA ASP A 57 -29.90 -27.55 -54.47
C ASP A 57 -29.67 -28.07 -55.89
N GLN A 58 -30.59 -28.89 -56.40
CA GLN A 58 -30.59 -29.25 -57.82
C GLN A 58 -30.84 -28.01 -58.69
N GLY A 59 -30.03 -27.82 -59.73
CA GLY A 59 -30.05 -26.61 -60.56
C GLY A 59 -28.91 -25.64 -60.24
N TRP A 60 -29.10 -24.35 -60.53
CA TRP A 60 -28.05 -23.34 -60.37
C TRP A 60 -27.86 -22.95 -58.88
N ASN A 61 -26.60 -22.88 -58.44
CA ASN A 61 -26.22 -22.40 -57.11
C ASN A 61 -25.07 -21.39 -57.23
N GLY A 62 -25.16 -20.24 -56.55
CA GLY A 62 -24.11 -19.23 -56.54
C GLY A 62 -23.14 -19.40 -55.37
N LEU A 63 -21.84 -19.22 -55.61
CA LEU A 63 -20.83 -19.27 -54.55
C LEU A 63 -19.74 -18.22 -54.79
N THR A 64 -19.33 -17.52 -53.72
CA THR A 64 -18.14 -16.66 -53.71
C THR A 64 -17.06 -17.38 -52.91
N TRP A 65 -15.91 -17.66 -53.54
CA TRP A 65 -14.91 -18.58 -53.00
C TRP A 65 -14.07 -17.94 -51.86
N PRO A 66 -14.09 -18.47 -50.62
CA PRO A 66 -13.40 -17.81 -49.50
C PRO A 66 -12.17 -18.54 -48.92
N LEU A 67 -11.67 -19.61 -49.52
CA LEU A 67 -10.62 -20.45 -48.90
C LEU A 67 -9.29 -20.46 -49.67
N GLU A 68 -8.17 -20.52 -48.94
CA GLU A 68 -6.81 -20.59 -49.49
C GLU A 68 -6.59 -21.89 -50.30
N ASP A 69 -5.74 -21.78 -51.33
CA ASP A 69 -5.57 -22.67 -52.49
C ASP A 69 -5.45 -24.18 -52.18
N THR A 70 -4.88 -24.56 -51.03
CA THR A 70 -4.60 -25.97 -50.69
C THR A 70 -5.80 -26.76 -50.18
N THR A 71 -6.82 -26.08 -49.62
CA THR A 71 -8.02 -26.74 -49.06
C THR A 71 -9.08 -27.08 -50.14
N VAL A 72 -8.95 -26.48 -51.32
CA VAL A 72 -9.96 -26.47 -52.39
C VAL A 72 -9.95 -27.75 -53.23
N GLN A 73 -8.78 -28.31 -53.52
CA GLN A 73 -8.68 -29.52 -54.34
C GLN A 73 -9.30 -30.74 -53.65
N ALA A 74 -9.14 -30.85 -52.33
CA ALA A 74 -9.75 -31.93 -51.56
C ALA A 74 -11.27 -31.76 -51.45
N ALA A 75 -11.76 -30.54 -51.19
CA ALA A 75 -13.19 -30.28 -50.98
C ALA A 75 -14.03 -30.30 -52.27
N SER A 76 -13.43 -29.92 -53.42
CA SER A 76 -14.11 -29.99 -54.73
C SER A 76 -14.31 -31.43 -55.23
N ALA A 77 -13.50 -32.38 -54.77
CA ALA A 77 -13.65 -33.79 -55.10
C ALA A 77 -15.01 -34.34 -54.62
N GLU A 78 -15.50 -33.92 -53.46
CA GLU A 78 -16.73 -34.46 -52.85
C GLU A 78 -18.02 -34.05 -53.56
N ILE A 79 -18.05 -32.87 -54.20
CA ILE A 79 -19.23 -32.39 -54.95
C ILE A 79 -19.13 -32.66 -56.46
N SER A 80 -17.95 -33.07 -56.94
CA SER A 80 -17.62 -33.20 -58.37
C SER A 80 -18.60 -34.07 -59.16
N ASP A 81 -19.06 -35.19 -58.60
CA ASP A 81 -19.99 -36.11 -59.27
C ASP A 81 -21.41 -35.53 -59.46
N SER A 82 -21.76 -34.51 -58.66
CA SER A 82 -23.07 -33.87 -58.70
C SER A 82 -23.08 -32.57 -59.50
N VAL A 83 -21.93 -31.97 -59.79
CA VAL A 83 -21.84 -30.75 -60.62
C VAL A 83 -21.81 -31.14 -62.10
N GLN A 84 -22.63 -30.52 -62.94
CA GLN A 84 -22.60 -30.74 -64.41
C GLN A 84 -21.88 -29.62 -65.14
N TRP A 85 -22.12 -28.37 -64.76
CA TRP A 85 -21.55 -27.19 -65.39
C TRP A 85 -21.14 -26.15 -64.35
N VAL A 86 -20.06 -25.43 -64.65
CA VAL A 86 -19.58 -24.28 -63.87
C VAL A 86 -19.59 -23.06 -64.78
N TYR A 87 -20.19 -21.97 -64.32
CA TYR A 87 -20.09 -20.66 -64.96
C TYR A 87 -19.22 -19.73 -64.13
N VAL A 88 -18.21 -19.15 -64.77
CA VAL A 88 -17.28 -18.20 -64.13
C VAL A 88 -17.71 -16.78 -64.48
N GLN A 89 -18.03 -15.97 -63.46
CA GLN A 89 -18.67 -14.68 -63.68
C GLN A 89 -17.74 -13.66 -64.34
N SER A 90 -16.49 -13.55 -63.91
CA SER A 90 -15.52 -12.62 -64.51
C SER A 90 -15.24 -12.92 -65.98
N GLU A 91 -15.19 -14.19 -66.36
CA GLU A 91 -14.90 -14.62 -67.73
C GLU A 91 -16.13 -14.71 -68.64
N LYS A 92 -17.33 -14.77 -68.06
CA LYS A 92 -18.60 -15.02 -68.75
C LYS A 92 -18.57 -16.30 -69.61
N LYS A 93 -18.01 -17.37 -69.06
CA LYS A 93 -17.83 -18.66 -69.76
C LYS A 93 -18.36 -19.84 -68.95
N TYR A 94 -18.81 -20.86 -69.68
CA TYR A 94 -19.25 -22.15 -69.15
C TYR A 94 -18.16 -23.22 -69.31
N TYR A 95 -17.98 -24.03 -68.27
CA TYR A 95 -17.03 -25.12 -68.18
C TYR A 95 -17.77 -26.41 -67.78
N SER A 96 -17.58 -27.50 -68.53
CA SER A 96 -18.13 -28.81 -68.16
C SER A 96 -17.27 -29.48 -67.09
N ILE A 97 -17.87 -30.23 -66.16
CA ILE A 97 -17.14 -30.82 -65.01
C ILE A 97 -16.00 -31.78 -65.43
N SER A 98 -16.12 -32.42 -66.59
CA SER A 98 -15.06 -33.26 -67.20
C SER A 98 -13.77 -32.48 -67.55
N ARG A 99 -13.81 -31.15 -67.51
CA ARG A 99 -12.66 -30.24 -67.66
C ARG A 99 -12.46 -29.34 -66.43
N ALA A 100 -13.29 -29.45 -65.40
CA ALA A 100 -13.24 -28.57 -64.24
C ALA A 100 -12.24 -29.02 -63.17
N SER A 101 -11.73 -30.26 -63.27
CA SER A 101 -10.63 -30.74 -62.43
C SER A 101 -9.33 -29.93 -62.60
N SER A 102 -9.25 -29.04 -63.59
CA SER A 102 -8.16 -28.08 -63.81
C SER A 102 -8.53 -26.62 -63.57
N LEU A 103 -9.70 -26.32 -63.00
CA LEU A 103 -10.06 -24.96 -62.59
C LEU A 103 -9.45 -24.67 -61.22
N SER A 104 -8.49 -23.74 -61.18
CA SER A 104 -8.05 -23.11 -59.93
C SER A 104 -9.09 -22.06 -59.54
N PHE A 105 -9.75 -22.25 -58.40
CA PHE A 105 -10.71 -21.28 -57.89
C PHE A 105 -9.95 -20.07 -57.33
N MET A 106 -10.23 -18.89 -57.85
CA MET A 106 -9.57 -17.66 -57.43
C MET A 106 -10.31 -17.05 -56.23
N GLN A 107 -9.55 -16.53 -55.27
CA GLN A 107 -10.12 -15.86 -54.11
C GLN A 107 -10.97 -14.65 -54.55
N ASN A 108 -12.15 -14.49 -53.95
CA ASN A 108 -13.14 -13.45 -54.29
C ASN A 108 -13.75 -13.52 -55.71
N GLU A 109 -13.52 -14.59 -56.47
CA GLU A 109 -14.22 -14.84 -57.73
C GLU A 109 -15.62 -15.46 -57.49
N ARG A 110 -16.57 -15.18 -58.40
CA ARG A 110 -17.94 -15.71 -58.31
C ARG A 110 -18.16 -16.84 -59.31
N TYR A 111 -18.60 -17.96 -58.78
CA TYR A 111 -18.88 -19.17 -59.53
C TYR A 111 -20.36 -19.53 -59.41
N TYR A 112 -20.95 -20.03 -60.49
CA TYR A 112 -22.28 -20.62 -60.49
C TYR A 112 -22.16 -22.09 -60.86
N LEU A 113 -22.64 -22.98 -59.99
CA LEU A 113 -22.60 -24.42 -60.16
C LEU A 113 -23.97 -24.92 -60.57
N TYR A 114 -24.08 -25.59 -61.71
CA TYR A 114 -25.29 -26.30 -62.10
C TYR A 114 -25.22 -27.74 -61.60
N MET A 115 -26.03 -28.05 -60.60
CA MET A 115 -26.04 -29.33 -59.90
C MET A 115 -27.08 -30.29 -60.50
N ARG A 116 -26.68 -31.54 -60.76
CA ARG A 116 -27.57 -32.63 -61.17
C ARG A 116 -28.54 -33.02 -60.06
N ASN A 117 -28.05 -33.04 -58.82
CA ASN A 117 -28.77 -33.47 -57.62
C ASN A 117 -28.45 -32.51 -56.47
N ALA A 118 -29.36 -32.38 -55.50
CA ALA A 118 -29.09 -31.63 -54.28
C ALA A 118 -28.10 -32.38 -53.37
N VAL A 119 -27.11 -31.68 -52.80
CA VAL A 119 -26.05 -32.23 -51.95
C VAL A 119 -25.84 -31.34 -50.72
N LYS A 120 -25.60 -31.95 -49.56
CA LYS A 120 -25.09 -31.24 -48.38
C LYS A 120 -23.57 -31.38 -48.33
N TRP A 121 -22.86 -30.29 -48.59
CA TRP A 121 -21.40 -30.22 -48.61
C TRP A 121 -20.86 -29.85 -47.23
N LYS A 122 -19.86 -30.58 -46.72
CA LYS A 122 -19.25 -30.36 -45.40
C LYS A 122 -17.73 -30.52 -45.50
N TYR A 123 -16.97 -29.70 -44.78
CA TYR A 123 -15.52 -29.83 -44.67
C TYR A 123 -15.08 -29.78 -43.21
N THR A 124 -14.17 -30.67 -42.80
CA THR A 124 -13.64 -30.70 -41.42
C THR A 124 -12.13 -30.45 -41.48
N PRO A 125 -11.61 -29.30 -40.99
CA PRO A 125 -10.17 -29.11 -40.89
C PRO A 125 -9.59 -30.01 -39.79
N GLU A 126 -8.46 -30.66 -40.05
CA GLU A 126 -7.68 -31.35 -39.03
C GLU A 126 -6.95 -30.31 -38.17
N VAL A 127 -7.14 -30.33 -36.85
CA VAL A 127 -6.41 -29.49 -35.89
C VAL A 127 -5.42 -30.38 -35.15
N GLU A 128 -4.12 -30.16 -35.33
CA GLU A 128 -3.09 -30.80 -34.48
C GLU A 128 -3.09 -30.15 -33.09
N GLU A 129 -3.08 -30.97 -32.02
CA GLU A 129 -3.01 -30.53 -30.63
C GLU A 129 -1.66 -29.83 -30.36
N ALA A 130 -1.66 -28.50 -30.23
CA ALA A 130 -0.50 -27.74 -29.79
C ALA A 130 -0.40 -27.78 -28.26
N GLY A 131 0.64 -28.43 -27.72
CA GLY A 131 1.03 -28.29 -26.31
C GLY A 131 1.48 -26.85 -25.99
N CYS A 132 1.29 -26.41 -24.75
CA CYS A 132 1.66 -25.06 -24.30
C CYS A 132 3.19 -24.96 -24.12
N GLU A 133 3.83 -23.90 -24.63
CA GLU A 133 5.25 -23.67 -24.35
C GLU A 133 5.48 -23.40 -22.86
N GLY A 134 6.46 -24.11 -22.27
CA GLY A 134 6.92 -23.86 -20.91
C GLY A 134 6.16 -24.60 -19.81
N GLU A 135 5.17 -25.44 -20.13
CA GLU A 135 4.47 -26.28 -19.15
C GLU A 135 5.45 -27.03 -18.23
N GLY A 136 5.23 -26.93 -16.92
CA GLY A 136 6.07 -27.55 -15.90
C GLY A 136 7.38 -26.82 -15.59
N SER A 137 7.71 -25.73 -16.28
CA SER A 137 8.88 -24.89 -15.93
C SER A 137 8.64 -24.15 -14.62
N SER A 138 9.71 -23.88 -13.87
CA SER A 138 9.64 -23.04 -12.67
C SER A 138 9.32 -21.59 -13.03
N CYS A 139 8.58 -20.92 -12.18
CA CYS A 139 8.23 -19.51 -12.30
C CYS A 139 8.12 -18.88 -10.91
N VAL A 140 8.08 -17.55 -10.87
CA VAL A 140 7.83 -16.79 -9.63
C VAL A 140 6.41 -16.27 -9.68
N VAL A 141 5.60 -16.59 -8.66
CA VAL A 141 4.24 -16.10 -8.54
C VAL A 141 4.30 -14.63 -8.09
N GLU A 142 3.82 -13.71 -8.93
CA GLU A 142 3.80 -12.29 -8.58
C GLU A 142 2.90 -12.04 -7.35
N GLY A 143 3.42 -11.29 -6.37
CA GLY A 143 2.70 -10.91 -5.15
C GLY A 143 2.94 -11.83 -3.95
N LEU A 144 3.60 -12.97 -4.13
CA LEU A 144 3.97 -13.89 -3.04
C LEU A 144 5.45 -13.75 -2.69
N VAL A 145 5.83 -14.08 -1.45
CA VAL A 145 7.21 -14.02 -0.94
C VAL A 145 7.65 -15.39 -0.40
N GLY A 146 8.96 -15.53 -0.13
CA GLY A 146 9.51 -16.77 0.44
C GLY A 146 9.19 -18.02 -0.38
N ALA A 147 8.83 -19.11 0.30
CA ALA A 147 8.49 -20.39 -0.32
C ALA A 147 7.22 -20.33 -1.19
N CYS A 148 6.29 -19.42 -0.89
CA CYS A 148 5.07 -19.21 -1.65
C CYS A 148 5.31 -18.59 -3.04
N ALA A 149 6.42 -17.88 -3.21
CA ALA A 149 6.80 -17.29 -4.48
C ALA A 149 7.20 -18.35 -5.52
N GLU A 150 7.58 -19.56 -5.10
CA GLU A 150 7.95 -20.63 -6.02
C GLU A 150 6.71 -21.25 -6.67
N GLY A 151 6.66 -21.20 -8.00
CA GLY A 151 5.55 -21.73 -8.79
C GLY A 151 5.99 -22.60 -9.96
N ARG A 152 5.00 -23.24 -10.58
CA ARG A 152 5.15 -23.95 -11.87
C ARG A 152 4.18 -23.41 -12.92
N ILE A 153 4.61 -23.43 -14.16
CA ILE A 153 3.77 -23.05 -15.29
C ILE A 153 2.73 -24.15 -15.56
N GLU A 154 1.46 -23.78 -15.54
CA GLU A 154 0.32 -24.60 -15.97
C GLU A 154 -0.38 -24.01 -17.19
N CYS A 155 -0.87 -24.89 -18.06
CA CYS A 155 -1.77 -24.53 -19.15
C CYS A 155 -3.14 -24.11 -18.60
N ALA A 156 -3.52 -22.86 -18.85
CA ALA A 156 -4.85 -22.37 -18.55
C ALA A 156 -5.74 -22.54 -19.79
N SER A 157 -6.58 -23.59 -19.79
CA SER A 157 -7.62 -23.79 -20.81
C SER A 157 -8.66 -22.66 -20.83
N ASP A 158 -8.74 -21.89 -19.74
CA ASP A 158 -9.85 -20.98 -19.42
C ASP A 158 -9.55 -19.53 -19.85
N LEU A 159 -8.30 -19.24 -20.19
CA LEU A 159 -7.80 -17.91 -20.58
C LEU A 159 -7.82 -17.69 -22.11
N LEU A 160 -8.72 -18.39 -22.82
CA LEU A 160 -9.00 -18.26 -24.26
C LEU A 160 -9.70 -16.93 -24.64
N ILE A 161 -9.27 -15.81 -24.06
CA ILE A 161 -9.79 -14.50 -24.40
C ILE A 161 -8.62 -13.62 -24.84
N ASN A 162 -8.48 -13.53 -26.17
CA ASN A 162 -7.69 -12.56 -26.93
C ASN A 162 -6.22 -12.94 -27.19
N ASN A 163 -5.97 -13.89 -28.09
CA ASN A 163 -5.09 -13.56 -29.22
C ASN A 163 -5.21 -14.54 -30.38
N LEU A 164 -5.04 -13.97 -31.56
CA LEU A 164 -5.03 -14.58 -32.88
C LEU A 164 -4.02 -15.73 -32.95
N GLY A 165 -4.47 -16.96 -32.69
CA GLY A 165 -3.89 -18.18 -33.25
C GLY A 165 -2.44 -18.55 -32.89
N LEU A 166 -1.91 -18.20 -31.71
CA LEU A 166 -0.60 -18.68 -31.25
C LEU A 166 -0.60 -18.94 -29.73
N GLY A 167 -0.52 -20.21 -29.33
CA GLY A 167 -0.20 -20.66 -27.98
C GLY A 167 -1.37 -20.69 -26.98
N ALA A 168 -1.50 -21.80 -26.24
CA ALA A 168 -2.36 -21.86 -25.07
C ALA A 168 -1.81 -20.92 -23.96
N ALA A 169 -2.71 -20.21 -23.27
CA ALA A 169 -2.32 -19.31 -22.20
C ALA A 169 -1.68 -20.09 -21.04
N THR A 170 -0.59 -19.57 -20.50
CA THR A 170 0.12 -20.14 -19.35
C THR A 170 -0.11 -19.28 -18.11
N ARG A 171 -0.22 -19.91 -16.94
CA ARG A 171 -0.22 -19.22 -15.63
C ARG A 171 0.82 -19.83 -14.71
N CYS A 172 1.42 -19.02 -13.84
CA CYS A 172 2.25 -19.51 -12.76
C CYS A 172 1.36 -19.88 -11.58
N VAL A 173 1.34 -21.14 -11.17
CA VAL A 173 0.64 -21.58 -9.95
C VAL A 173 1.63 -21.83 -8.82
N PRO A 174 1.32 -21.44 -7.57
CA PRO A 174 2.17 -21.73 -6.42
C PRO A 174 2.41 -23.24 -6.25
N LEU A 175 3.60 -23.62 -5.82
CA LEU A 175 3.93 -25.00 -5.45
C LEU A 175 3.56 -25.31 -4.00
N VAL A 176 3.44 -24.28 -3.17
CA VAL A 176 3.07 -24.36 -1.76
C VAL A 176 1.64 -23.88 -1.62
N GLU A 177 0.79 -24.68 -0.97
CA GLU A 177 -0.54 -24.24 -0.57
C GLU A 177 -0.43 -23.42 0.73
N PRO A 178 -1.22 -22.33 0.87
CA PRO A 178 -1.36 -21.61 2.13
C PRO A 178 -1.59 -22.54 3.32
N ALA A 179 -0.78 -22.38 4.35
CA ALA A 179 -0.87 -23.08 5.63
C ALA A 179 -1.10 -22.06 6.76
N GLU A 180 -1.32 -22.53 7.98
CA GLU A 180 -1.30 -21.63 9.14
C GLU A 180 0.13 -21.13 9.38
N GLU A 181 0.26 -19.84 9.74
CA GLU A 181 1.51 -19.22 10.16
C GLU A 181 2.17 -19.97 11.32
N LEU A 182 3.46 -20.24 11.17
CA LEU A 182 4.35 -20.71 12.22
C LEU A 182 5.35 -19.61 12.49
N CYS A 183 5.68 -19.35 13.76
CA CYS A 183 6.65 -18.32 14.12
C CYS A 183 8.08 -18.75 13.74
N ASP A 184 8.40 -18.76 12.45
CA ASP A 184 9.62 -19.30 11.88
C ASP A 184 10.32 -18.33 10.91
N GLY A 185 9.77 -17.12 10.73
CA GLY A 185 10.33 -16.09 9.86
C GLY A 185 9.98 -16.27 8.38
N GLN A 186 8.97 -17.09 8.07
CA GLN A 186 8.46 -17.31 6.72
C GLN A 186 6.97 -16.98 6.64
N ASP A 187 6.53 -16.62 5.45
CA ASP A 187 5.12 -16.46 5.09
C ASP A 187 4.56 -17.86 4.76
N ASN A 188 3.88 -18.50 5.70
CA ASN A 188 3.31 -19.85 5.51
C ASN A 188 1.90 -19.80 4.92
N ASP A 189 1.14 -18.73 5.18
CA ASP A 189 -0.22 -18.54 4.66
C ASP A 189 -0.29 -17.84 3.30
N CYS A 190 0.88 -17.41 2.81
CA CYS A 190 1.09 -16.80 1.52
C CYS A 190 0.31 -15.48 1.33
N ASP A 191 0.10 -14.69 2.39
CA ASP A 191 -0.58 -13.39 2.32
C ASP A 191 0.35 -12.20 2.01
N GLY A 192 1.67 -12.44 1.99
CA GLY A 192 2.71 -11.44 1.74
C GLY A 192 3.26 -10.77 3.00
N LYS A 193 2.81 -11.17 4.19
CA LYS A 193 3.38 -10.80 5.49
C LYS A 193 4.06 -12.01 6.11
N ILE A 194 4.93 -11.74 7.07
CA ILE A 194 5.71 -12.78 7.75
C ILE A 194 5.24 -12.78 9.20
N ASP A 195 4.79 -13.94 9.68
CA ASP A 195 4.41 -14.22 11.06
C ASP A 195 3.38 -13.22 11.65
N GLU A 196 2.51 -12.62 10.83
CA GLU A 196 1.62 -11.51 11.24
C GLU A 196 0.49 -11.94 12.18
N THR A 197 0.26 -13.24 12.32
CA THR A 197 -0.68 -13.79 13.30
C THR A 197 -0.10 -13.89 14.71
N PHE A 198 1.21 -13.67 14.89
CA PHE A 198 1.88 -13.70 16.19
C PHE A 198 1.92 -12.31 16.85
N ALA A 199 1.71 -12.31 18.17
CA ALA A 199 1.64 -11.10 18.97
C ALA A 199 3.03 -10.59 19.38
N PHE A 200 3.73 -9.89 18.47
CA PHE A 200 5.09 -9.39 18.75
C PHE A 200 5.18 -8.17 19.67
N GLN A 201 4.04 -7.58 20.03
CA GLN A 201 4.00 -6.35 20.84
C GLN A 201 4.02 -6.64 22.34
N ASP A 202 3.47 -7.79 22.75
CA ASP A 202 3.21 -8.12 24.15
C ASP A 202 3.43 -9.62 24.49
N ASP A 203 3.80 -10.48 23.54
CA ASP A 203 4.18 -11.87 23.83
C ASP A 203 5.61 -11.95 24.40
N PRO A 204 5.79 -12.34 25.68
CA PRO A 204 7.11 -12.47 26.28
C PRO A 204 7.96 -13.59 25.68
N ASN A 205 7.41 -14.47 24.84
CA ASN A 205 8.18 -15.53 24.15
C ASN A 205 8.53 -15.21 22.70
N ASN A 206 7.94 -14.16 22.12
CA ASN A 206 8.16 -13.74 20.74
C ASN A 206 8.29 -12.20 20.67
N CYS A 207 8.99 -11.57 21.61
CA CYS A 207 8.99 -10.12 21.72
C CYS A 207 9.73 -9.44 20.57
N GLY A 208 9.00 -8.69 19.75
CA GLY A 208 9.50 -8.04 18.53
C GLY A 208 9.90 -8.97 17.38
N SER A 209 10.04 -10.28 17.63
CA SER A 209 10.31 -11.30 16.62
C SER A 209 10.20 -12.70 17.23
N CYS A 210 10.04 -13.71 16.37
CA CYS A 210 9.94 -15.10 16.78
C CYS A 210 11.11 -15.57 17.65
N GLY A 211 10.80 -16.24 18.76
CA GLY A 211 11.77 -16.84 19.67
C GLY A 211 12.56 -15.87 20.55
N VAL A 212 12.26 -14.57 20.50
CA VAL A 212 12.81 -13.60 21.46
C VAL A 212 12.05 -13.71 22.77
N GLN A 213 12.66 -14.41 23.72
CA GLN A 213 12.11 -14.61 25.04
C GLN A 213 12.66 -13.57 26.03
N CYS A 214 11.77 -12.81 26.66
CA CYS A 214 12.12 -11.91 27.75
C CYS A 214 12.45 -12.69 29.04
N THR A 215 13.31 -12.13 29.91
CA THR A 215 13.60 -12.73 31.21
C THR A 215 12.41 -12.60 32.17
N GLU A 216 12.44 -13.31 33.30
CA GLU A 216 11.37 -13.25 34.32
C GLU A 216 11.17 -11.83 34.89
N GLU A 217 12.18 -10.96 34.86
CA GLU A 217 12.08 -9.56 35.31
C GLU A 217 11.73 -8.57 34.18
N GLN A 218 11.45 -9.06 32.97
CA GLN A 218 11.13 -8.25 31.80
C GLN A 218 9.71 -8.49 31.32
N GLU A 219 9.12 -7.45 30.75
CA GLU A 219 7.85 -7.53 30.03
C GLU A 219 8.11 -7.15 28.56
N CYS A 220 7.38 -7.78 27.63
CA CYS A 220 7.40 -7.36 26.24
C CYS A 220 6.52 -6.12 26.09
N LEU A 221 7.13 -4.97 25.81
CA LEU A 221 6.44 -3.70 25.65
C LEU A 221 6.90 -3.07 24.35
N GLU A 222 5.96 -2.74 23.47
CA GLU A 222 6.24 -2.11 22.17
C GLU A 222 7.31 -2.87 21.37
N SER A 223 7.25 -4.21 21.40
CA SER A 223 8.22 -5.11 20.75
C SER A 223 9.63 -5.12 21.33
N GLU A 224 9.84 -4.61 22.54
CA GLU A 224 11.13 -4.70 23.25
C GLU A 224 10.97 -5.32 24.65
N CYS A 225 11.91 -6.21 25.01
CA CYS A 225 11.99 -6.77 26.36
C CYS A 225 12.48 -5.70 27.34
N THR A 226 11.54 -5.11 28.07
CA THR A 226 11.77 -3.97 28.96
C THR A 226 11.79 -4.45 30.41
N VAL A 227 12.75 -4.00 31.21
CA VAL A 227 12.76 -4.26 32.65
C VAL A 227 11.66 -3.43 33.31
N VAL A 228 10.67 -4.07 33.93
CA VAL A 228 9.56 -3.38 34.61
C VAL A 228 9.73 -3.49 36.12
N LYS A 229 9.79 -2.33 36.79
CA LYS A 229 9.93 -2.22 38.24
C LYS A 229 8.72 -1.53 38.84
N LYS A 230 7.89 -2.32 39.52
CA LYS A 230 6.79 -1.81 40.35
C LYS A 230 7.34 -1.18 41.63
N ILE A 231 6.92 0.05 41.91
CA ILE A 231 7.40 0.83 43.05
C ILE A 231 6.24 1.42 43.85
N ASN A 232 6.47 1.58 45.15
CA ASN A 232 5.44 2.02 46.11
C ASN A 232 5.89 3.21 46.96
N GLY A 233 6.99 3.87 46.57
CA GLY A 233 7.60 4.91 47.38
C GLY A 233 8.81 5.54 46.71
N CYS A 234 9.23 6.66 47.28
CA CYS A 234 10.41 7.41 46.87
C CYS A 234 11.66 6.54 46.88
N GLN A 235 12.43 6.58 45.80
CA GLN A 235 13.67 5.82 45.66
C GLN A 235 14.55 6.37 44.53
N GLU A 236 15.75 5.83 44.44
CA GLU A 236 16.63 6.03 43.29
C GLU A 236 16.19 5.12 42.14
N LEU A 237 16.20 5.67 40.92
CA LEU A 237 15.92 4.95 39.70
C LEU A 237 17.25 4.69 39.00
N ASP A 238 17.76 3.47 39.11
CA ASP A 238 19.18 3.16 38.91
C ASP A 238 19.46 1.99 37.95
N VAL A 239 18.42 1.52 37.26
CA VAL A 239 18.50 0.50 36.21
C VAL A 239 18.21 1.15 34.89
N GLU A 240 19.21 1.13 34.02
CA GLU A 240 19.17 1.69 32.67
C GLU A 240 18.14 0.95 31.81
N ASN A 241 17.46 1.67 30.89
CA ASN A 241 16.42 1.11 30.02
C ASN A 241 15.26 0.44 30.77
N ALA A 242 14.96 0.87 32.00
CA ALA A 242 13.87 0.32 32.80
C ALA A 242 12.65 1.24 32.87
N LEU A 243 11.49 0.62 32.88
CA LEU A 243 10.21 1.23 33.20
C LEU A 243 9.92 1.06 34.69
N TYR A 244 9.80 2.17 35.41
CA TYR A 244 9.34 2.21 36.79
C TYR A 244 7.88 2.61 36.83
N VAL A 245 7.05 1.76 37.44
CA VAL A 245 5.60 1.97 37.55
C VAL A 245 5.24 2.21 39.00
N LEU A 246 4.74 3.40 39.32
CA LEU A 246 4.23 3.70 40.65
C LEU A 246 2.85 3.09 40.83
N GLU A 247 2.63 2.35 41.93
CA GLU A 247 1.34 1.69 42.19
C GLU A 247 0.53 2.37 43.32
N ASN A 248 1.06 3.41 43.96
CA ASN A 248 0.42 4.08 45.08
C ASN A 248 0.76 5.56 45.17
N ASP A 249 -0.16 6.35 45.72
CA ASP A 249 0.09 7.74 46.10
C ASP A 249 1.15 7.80 47.20
N ILE A 250 1.97 8.85 47.17
CA ILE A 250 3.05 9.10 48.12
C ILE A 250 2.80 10.44 48.82
N HIS A 251 2.77 10.42 50.15
CA HIS A 251 2.91 11.62 50.97
C HIS A 251 4.30 11.63 51.61
N MET A 252 5.12 12.60 51.23
CA MET A 252 6.50 12.69 51.69
C MET A 252 6.61 13.37 53.05
N GLU A 253 7.10 12.61 54.03
CA GLU A 253 7.49 13.15 55.34
C GLU A 253 9.02 13.12 55.54
N ASP A 254 9.73 12.36 54.71
CA ASP A 254 11.17 12.13 54.87
C ASP A 254 12.04 13.30 54.38
N PRO A 255 13.22 13.54 55.02
CA PRO A 255 14.13 14.62 54.65
C PRO A 255 15.02 14.28 53.43
N ILE A 256 14.52 13.49 52.47
CA ILE A 256 15.26 13.13 51.26
C ILE A 256 15.25 14.26 50.23
N GLN A 257 16.33 14.35 49.43
CA GLN A 257 16.54 15.48 48.51
C GLN A 257 15.61 15.48 47.29
N SER A 258 15.20 14.30 46.85
CA SER A 258 14.29 14.05 45.73
C SER A 258 13.45 12.83 46.06
N CYS A 259 12.16 12.79 45.71
CA CYS A 259 11.40 11.55 45.85
C CYS A 259 11.91 10.49 44.87
N PHE A 260 11.90 10.82 43.58
CA PHE A 260 12.47 9.98 42.54
C PHE A 260 13.76 10.62 42.05
N PHE A 261 14.85 9.86 42.10
CA PHE A 261 16.15 10.33 41.66
C PHE A 261 16.71 9.46 40.54
N PHE A 262 16.73 9.99 39.32
CA PHE A 262 17.22 9.29 38.14
C PHE A 262 18.75 9.25 38.13
N ARG A 263 19.31 8.06 37.97
CA ARG A 263 20.76 7.83 38.00
C ARG A 263 21.32 7.17 36.74
N ARG A 264 20.45 6.75 35.81
CA ARG A 264 20.82 6.09 34.55
C ARG A 264 20.01 6.62 33.38
N ASP A 265 20.51 6.35 32.20
CA ASP A 265 19.90 6.70 30.93
C ASP A 265 18.64 5.85 30.64
N ASN A 266 17.78 6.41 29.79
CA ASN A 266 16.61 5.74 29.21
C ASN A 266 15.66 5.14 30.25
N ILE A 267 15.58 5.76 31.44
CA ILE A 267 14.60 5.38 32.46
C ILE A 267 13.28 6.09 32.19
N ILE A 268 12.18 5.33 32.28
CA ILE A 268 10.83 5.86 32.28
C ILE A 268 10.27 5.75 33.70
N LEU A 269 9.82 6.86 34.27
CA LEU A 269 8.93 6.86 35.44
C LEU A 269 7.50 7.08 34.96
N ASP A 270 6.66 6.08 35.13
CA ASP A 270 5.24 6.13 34.89
C ASP A 270 4.49 6.10 36.23
N CYS A 271 3.87 7.22 36.58
CA CYS A 271 3.15 7.32 37.84
C CYS A 271 1.70 6.82 37.77
N GLN A 272 1.18 6.48 36.58
CA GLN A 272 -0.19 6.00 36.40
C GLN A 272 -1.30 6.90 36.99
N GLY A 273 -1.05 8.21 37.09
CA GLY A 273 -1.94 9.20 37.68
C GLY A 273 -1.77 9.41 39.19
N HIS A 274 -0.90 8.65 39.85
CA HIS A 274 -0.72 8.74 41.30
C HIS A 274 -0.15 10.08 41.76
N SER A 275 -0.59 10.50 42.94
CA SER A 275 -0.17 11.75 43.57
C SER A 275 1.10 11.56 44.40
N ILE A 276 2.03 12.49 44.25
CA ILE A 276 3.25 12.61 45.05
C ILE A 276 3.21 13.99 45.67
N ILE A 277 3.05 14.04 46.99
CA ILE A 277 2.72 15.27 47.72
C ILE A 277 3.75 15.52 48.82
N ARG A 278 4.07 16.78 49.02
CA ARG A 278 4.85 17.32 50.13
C ARG A 278 4.19 18.63 50.60
N ASP A 279 4.39 19.02 51.85
CA ASP A 279 3.73 20.22 52.42
C ASP A 279 4.65 21.42 52.64
N ASP A 280 5.98 21.21 52.61
CA ASP A 280 6.97 22.21 53.05
C ASP A 280 7.56 23.05 51.90
N HIS A 281 7.23 22.76 50.64
CA HIS A 281 7.78 23.42 49.46
C HIS A 281 9.31 23.35 49.36
N GLU A 282 9.91 22.34 49.99
CA GLU A 282 11.32 22.02 49.85
C GLU A 282 11.54 20.91 48.80
N ARG A 283 12.81 20.64 48.48
CA ARG A 283 13.24 19.44 47.73
C ARG A 283 12.60 19.28 46.35
N TYR A 284 12.78 18.10 45.76
CA TYR A 284 12.33 17.81 44.40
C TYR A 284 11.36 16.62 44.38
N GLY A 285 10.37 16.65 43.50
CA GLY A 285 9.52 15.47 43.25
C GLY A 285 10.33 14.44 42.46
N ALA A 286 10.62 14.76 41.21
CA ALA A 286 11.55 14.03 40.35
C ALA A 286 12.77 14.89 40.00
N SER A 287 13.98 14.33 40.13
CA SER A 287 15.20 15.00 39.67
C SER A 287 16.26 14.04 39.15
N THR A 288 17.22 14.57 38.40
CA THR A 288 18.22 13.77 37.69
C THR A 288 19.64 14.02 38.19
N LEU A 289 20.47 12.98 38.08
CA LEU A 289 21.91 13.16 37.94
C LEU A 289 22.20 14.00 36.67
N PRO A 290 23.27 14.81 36.64
CA PRO A 290 23.71 15.44 35.39
C PRO A 290 24.13 14.44 34.32
N ASP A 291 23.99 14.86 33.06
CA ASP A 291 24.47 14.21 31.84
C ASP A 291 23.81 12.86 31.57
N LEU A 292 22.48 12.81 31.72
CA LEU A 292 21.66 11.63 31.40
C LEU A 292 20.95 11.77 30.05
N ASN A 293 20.70 10.65 29.39
CA ASN A 293 20.00 10.59 28.09
C ASN A 293 18.62 9.94 28.22
N GLY A 294 17.65 10.42 27.44
CA GLY A 294 16.40 9.69 27.19
C GLY A 294 15.48 9.49 28.40
N VAL A 295 15.62 10.30 29.46
CA VAL A 295 14.82 10.16 30.68
C VAL A 295 13.38 10.62 30.44
N THR A 296 12.41 9.84 30.92
CA THR A 296 10.98 10.17 30.82
C THR A 296 10.29 10.20 32.19
N VAL A 297 9.44 11.21 32.40
CA VAL A 297 8.49 11.29 33.53
C VAL A 297 7.09 11.47 32.97
N ARG A 298 6.17 10.55 33.26
CA ARG A 298 4.80 10.61 32.74
C ARG A 298 3.72 10.27 33.75
N GLY A 299 2.56 10.88 33.57
CA GLY A 299 1.35 10.53 34.32
C GLY A 299 1.44 10.81 35.82
N CYS A 300 2.30 11.73 36.28
CA CYS A 300 2.49 12.01 37.70
C CYS A 300 1.72 13.26 38.15
N HIS A 301 1.16 13.22 39.36
CA HIS A 301 0.61 14.41 40.01
C HIS A 301 1.51 14.86 41.17
N PHE A 302 2.34 15.88 40.95
CA PHE A 302 3.25 16.43 41.95
C PHE A 302 2.67 17.69 42.60
N SER A 303 2.72 17.77 43.94
CA SER A 303 2.29 18.96 44.69
C SER A 303 3.21 19.30 45.87
N GLY A 304 3.44 20.61 46.09
CA GLY A 304 4.14 21.14 47.26
C GLY A 304 5.66 20.93 47.31
N PHE A 305 6.31 20.94 46.15
CA PHE A 305 7.77 20.82 46.03
C PHE A 305 8.46 22.16 45.80
N ALA A 306 9.77 22.25 46.06
CA ALA A 306 10.54 23.37 45.53
C ALA A 306 10.62 23.33 44.00
N ARG A 307 10.74 22.12 43.43
CA ARG A 307 10.57 21.87 41.99
C ARG A 307 9.92 20.51 41.84
N ALA A 308 8.72 20.46 41.25
CA ALA A 308 8.03 19.20 41.07
C ALA A 308 8.83 18.27 40.15
N ILE A 309 9.29 18.76 38.99
CA ILE A 309 10.25 18.06 38.14
C ILE A 309 11.45 18.98 37.87
N LYS A 310 12.67 18.44 38.05
CA LYS A 310 13.92 19.13 37.74
C LYS A 310 14.88 18.25 36.94
N PHE A 311 15.01 18.56 35.65
CA PHE A 311 16.06 17.96 34.83
C PHE A 311 17.30 18.85 34.84
N SER A 312 18.46 18.24 35.10
CA SER A 312 19.75 18.91 35.11
C SER A 312 20.66 18.21 34.12
N SER A 313 21.11 18.91 33.08
CA SER A 313 21.94 18.32 32.02
C SER A 313 21.37 17.04 31.40
N VAL A 314 20.08 17.03 31.04
CA VAL A 314 19.46 15.86 30.38
C VAL A 314 19.39 16.09 28.88
N HIS A 315 19.68 15.05 28.07
CA HIS A 315 19.64 15.12 26.61
C HIS A 315 18.60 14.15 26.04
N GLY A 316 17.60 14.68 25.33
CA GLY A 316 16.47 13.88 24.86
C GLY A 316 15.58 13.36 25.98
N GLY A 317 14.52 12.64 25.62
CA GLY A 317 13.51 12.16 26.55
C GLY A 317 12.31 13.10 26.66
N SER A 318 11.46 12.86 27.65
CA SER A 318 10.16 13.53 27.70
C SER A 318 9.58 13.76 29.09
N ILE A 319 8.72 14.75 29.20
CA ILE A 319 7.89 15.00 30.38
C ILE A 319 6.46 15.11 29.86
N THR A 320 5.59 14.14 30.14
CA THR A 320 4.28 14.08 29.49
C THR A 320 3.13 13.78 30.43
N ASP A 321 1.98 14.42 30.21
CA ASP A 321 0.74 14.11 30.94
C ASP A 321 0.88 14.22 32.47
N ASN A 322 1.68 15.18 32.96
CA ASN A 322 1.88 15.40 34.39
C ASN A 322 1.07 16.60 34.88
N VAL A 323 0.57 16.52 36.11
CA VAL A 323 -0.04 17.63 36.85
C VAL A 323 0.96 18.10 37.91
N LEU A 324 1.40 19.36 37.83
CA LEU A 324 2.43 19.94 38.69
C LEU A 324 1.91 21.25 39.28
N GLU A 325 1.32 21.19 40.46
CA GLU A 325 0.64 22.33 41.09
C GLU A 325 1.17 22.61 42.49
N ASN A 326 0.81 23.76 43.05
CA ASN A 326 1.15 24.17 44.43
C ASN A 326 2.63 24.00 44.78
N SER A 327 3.54 23.99 43.80
CA SER A 327 4.98 23.89 44.00
C SER A 327 5.61 25.27 43.82
N LEU A 328 6.85 25.49 44.24
CA LEU A 328 7.53 26.75 43.89
C LEU A 328 7.73 26.84 42.37
N THR A 329 8.10 25.73 41.73
CA THR A 329 8.16 25.62 40.28
C THR A 329 7.63 24.27 39.85
N GLY A 330 6.79 24.25 38.81
CA GLY A 330 6.29 23.00 38.24
C GLY A 330 7.45 22.23 37.58
N ILE A 331 7.88 22.69 36.41
CA ILE A 331 8.99 22.07 35.67
C ILE A 331 10.17 23.02 35.60
N PHE A 332 11.37 22.51 35.92
CA PHE A 332 12.62 23.24 35.71
C PHE A 332 13.63 22.43 34.89
N LEU A 333 13.85 22.86 33.65
CA LEU A 333 14.93 22.38 32.80
C LEU A 333 16.15 23.29 32.96
N VAL A 334 17.30 22.72 33.32
CA VAL A 334 18.57 23.46 33.34
C VAL A 334 19.63 22.70 32.57
N ARG A 335 20.22 23.35 31.56
CA ARG A 335 21.19 22.72 30.64
C ARG A 335 20.67 21.45 29.97
N SER A 336 19.36 21.34 29.77
CA SER A 336 18.73 20.11 29.28
C SER A 336 18.13 20.32 27.90
N ASP A 337 18.57 19.53 26.94
CA ASP A 337 18.38 19.81 25.51
C ASP A 337 17.58 18.71 24.84
N GLY A 338 16.78 19.08 23.82
CA GLY A 338 16.02 18.09 23.05
C GLY A 338 14.90 17.39 23.85
N ILE A 339 14.45 17.96 24.96
CA ILE A 339 13.37 17.41 25.77
C ILE A 339 12.02 17.75 25.13
N THR A 340 11.13 16.75 25.06
CA THR A 340 9.73 16.96 24.65
C THR A 340 8.83 17.07 25.89
N LEU A 341 8.21 18.23 26.07
CA LEU A 341 7.18 18.46 27.09
C LEU A 341 5.83 18.46 26.39
N SER A 342 4.96 17.50 26.72
CA SER A 342 3.62 17.47 26.13
C SER A 342 2.49 17.25 27.13
N ARG A 343 1.40 18.00 27.00
CA ARG A 343 0.18 17.84 27.81
C ARG A 343 0.41 17.90 29.32
N ASN A 344 1.37 18.71 29.78
CA ASN A 344 1.58 18.93 31.21
C ASN A 344 0.77 20.12 31.71
N THR A 345 0.24 20.01 32.93
CA THR A 345 -0.45 21.08 33.65
C THR A 345 0.45 21.60 34.77
N ALA A 346 1.17 22.69 34.52
CA ALA A 346 2.03 23.37 35.49
C ALA A 346 1.36 24.64 36.05
N ASP A 347 0.13 24.48 36.51
CA ASP A 347 -0.74 25.57 36.92
C ASP A 347 -0.62 25.87 38.42
N ASN A 348 -0.96 27.10 38.81
CA ASN A 348 -1.08 27.51 40.21
C ASN A 348 0.16 27.22 41.07
N ASN A 349 1.35 27.28 40.47
CA ASN A 349 2.60 27.22 41.22
C ASN A 349 2.92 28.60 41.82
N ILE A 350 3.65 28.58 42.94
CA ILE A 350 3.97 29.80 43.67
C ILE A 350 4.84 30.73 42.82
N PHE A 351 5.88 30.21 42.15
CA PHE A 351 6.74 31.04 41.30
C PHE A 351 6.42 30.88 39.81
N THR A 352 6.97 29.85 39.18
CA THR A 352 6.93 29.69 37.72
C THR A 352 6.28 28.37 37.37
N GLY A 353 5.45 28.32 36.33
CA GLY A 353 4.91 27.06 35.83
C GLY A 353 6.02 26.20 35.22
N ILE A 354 6.53 26.64 34.07
CA ILE A 354 7.58 25.94 33.32
C ILE A 354 8.76 26.88 33.08
N LYS A 355 9.94 26.49 33.58
CA LYS A 355 11.18 27.25 33.44
C LYS A 355 12.22 26.46 32.64
N ILE A 356 12.75 27.10 31.61
CA ILE A 356 13.82 26.61 30.75
C ILE A 356 15.02 27.55 30.91
N GLN A 357 16.16 27.01 31.32
CA GLN A 357 17.35 27.79 31.59
C GLN A 357 18.60 27.17 30.96
N ASN A 358 19.34 27.95 30.18
CA ASN A 358 20.58 27.53 29.52
C ASN A 358 20.38 26.20 28.76
N SER A 359 19.26 26.02 28.08
CA SER A 359 18.86 24.77 27.40
C SER A 359 18.50 25.03 25.93
N GLU A 360 18.58 24.03 25.04
CA GLU A 360 18.37 24.15 23.58
C GLU A 360 17.36 23.13 23.03
N ASN A 361 16.79 23.42 21.86
CA ASN A 361 16.07 22.44 21.03
C ASN A 361 14.90 21.70 21.73
N ASN A 362 14.35 22.27 22.80
CA ASN A 362 13.22 21.69 23.52
C ASN A 362 11.90 21.96 22.79
N VAL A 363 11.00 20.98 22.83
CA VAL A 363 9.69 21.03 22.17
C VAL A 363 8.59 21.01 23.21
N LEU A 364 7.73 22.04 23.20
CA LEU A 364 6.61 22.22 24.13
C LEU A 364 5.31 22.18 23.36
N ILE A 365 4.51 21.13 23.58
CA ILE A 365 3.25 20.90 22.88
C ILE A 365 2.10 20.80 23.87
N GLN A 366 1.07 21.64 23.71
CA GLN A 366 -0.17 21.52 24.49
C GLN A 366 0.02 21.54 26.02
N ASN A 367 1.01 22.30 26.52
CA ASN A 367 1.20 22.46 27.96
C ASN A 367 0.39 23.64 28.49
N SER A 368 -0.02 23.53 29.75
CA SER A 368 -0.68 24.60 30.51
C SER A 368 0.27 25.13 31.59
N ALA A 369 0.39 26.45 31.71
CA ALA A 369 1.12 27.12 32.78
C ALA A 369 0.36 28.38 33.23
N GLN A 370 -0.80 28.17 33.84
CA GLN A 370 -1.76 29.20 34.19
C GLN A 370 -1.71 29.58 35.68
N GLY A 371 -2.14 30.80 35.99
CA GLY A 371 -2.38 31.20 37.39
C GLY A 371 -1.16 31.20 38.30
N ASN A 372 0.07 31.17 37.78
CA ASN A 372 1.27 31.13 38.61
C ASN A 372 1.46 32.46 39.38
N LEU A 373 1.76 32.36 40.68
CA LEU A 373 1.39 33.40 41.66
C LEU A 373 2.38 34.56 41.80
N VAL A 374 3.65 34.35 41.45
CA VAL A 374 4.70 35.37 41.64
C VAL A 374 5.45 35.69 40.35
N ASN A 375 5.83 34.68 39.55
CA ASN A 375 6.60 34.89 38.33
C ASN A 375 5.73 34.56 37.10
N ASP A 376 6.31 33.81 36.17
CA ASP A 376 5.79 33.65 34.82
C ASP A 376 5.08 32.30 34.63
N GLY A 377 4.22 32.19 33.62
CA GLY A 377 3.73 30.90 33.15
C GLY A 377 4.89 30.10 32.55
N PHE A 378 5.37 30.58 31.40
CA PHE A 378 6.57 30.07 30.74
C PHE A 378 7.72 31.06 30.86
N SER A 379 8.91 30.57 31.24
CA SER A 379 10.14 31.38 31.30
C SER A 379 11.27 30.69 30.54
N VAL A 380 11.77 31.33 29.49
CA VAL A 380 12.94 30.91 28.71
C VAL A 380 14.10 31.86 28.98
N SER A 381 15.27 31.33 29.34
CA SER A 381 16.45 32.16 29.65
C SER A 381 17.76 31.44 29.40
N GLY A 382 18.85 32.20 29.28
CA GLY A 382 20.20 31.64 29.21
C GLY A 382 20.82 31.58 27.82
N GLY A 383 20.19 32.20 26.81
CA GLY A 383 20.83 32.57 25.56
C GLY A 383 20.97 31.42 24.55
N LEU A 384 19.91 30.64 24.36
CA LEU A 384 19.92 29.43 23.54
C LEU A 384 18.65 29.33 22.67
N SER A 385 18.78 28.64 21.53
CA SER A 385 17.83 28.67 20.40
C SER A 385 17.23 27.30 20.08
N GLY A 386 16.28 27.28 19.15
CA GLY A 386 15.66 26.04 18.64
C GLY A 386 14.46 25.53 19.46
N HIS A 387 13.97 26.30 20.43
CA HIS A 387 12.75 25.92 21.14
C HIS A 387 11.51 26.04 20.25
N THR A 388 10.63 25.05 20.31
CA THR A 388 9.34 25.08 19.60
C THR A 388 8.20 25.02 20.60
N PHE A 389 7.27 25.98 20.53
CA PHE A 389 6.09 26.09 21.39
C PHE A 389 4.84 26.03 20.50
N THR A 390 4.08 24.94 20.57
CA THR A 390 2.85 24.76 19.80
C THR A 390 1.66 24.41 20.71
N GLY A 391 0.55 25.12 20.59
CA GLY A 391 -0.68 24.76 21.32
C GLY A 391 -0.62 25.02 22.84
N ASN A 392 0.36 25.77 23.35
CA ASN A 392 0.52 25.96 24.79
C ASN A 392 -0.36 27.10 25.33
N THR A 393 -0.86 26.96 26.56
CA THR A 393 -1.71 27.96 27.21
C THR A 393 -1.04 28.51 28.47
N ALA A 394 -0.93 29.83 28.57
CA ALA A 394 -0.59 30.51 29.83
C ALA A 394 -1.44 31.78 29.98
N CYS A 395 -2.26 31.80 31.03
CA CYS A 395 -3.17 32.90 31.32
C CYS A 395 -3.21 33.13 32.84
N GLY A 396 -3.49 34.35 33.26
CA GLY A 396 -3.65 34.67 34.69
C GLY A 396 -2.37 34.64 35.53
N ASN A 397 -1.19 34.53 34.93
CA ASN A 397 0.09 34.56 35.65
C ASN A 397 0.41 35.96 36.21
N ALA A 398 1.16 36.01 37.31
CA ALA A 398 1.39 37.24 38.05
C ALA A 398 2.34 38.23 37.36
N ARG A 399 3.39 37.73 36.70
CA ARG A 399 4.38 38.58 36.03
C ARG A 399 4.21 38.60 34.52
N LYS A 400 4.42 37.46 33.86
CA LYS A 400 4.22 37.29 32.41
C LYS A 400 3.62 35.92 32.13
N ASP A 401 2.77 35.82 31.14
CA ASP A 401 2.30 34.53 30.65
C ASP A 401 3.43 33.81 29.89
N PHE A 402 4.20 34.58 29.12
CA PHE A 402 5.43 34.13 28.48
C PHE A 402 6.55 35.17 28.68
N PHE A 403 7.70 34.71 29.17
CA PHE A 403 8.91 35.51 29.31
C PHE A 403 10.08 34.89 28.56
N CYS A 404 10.65 35.63 27.63
CA CYS A 404 11.89 35.27 26.92
C CYS A 404 13.01 36.22 27.30
N ALA A 405 14.12 35.71 27.81
CA ALA A 405 15.30 36.54 28.07
C ALA A 405 16.08 36.83 26.77
N ALA A 406 16.76 37.97 26.73
CA ALA A 406 17.64 38.35 25.62
C ALA A 406 18.63 37.23 25.25
N GLY A 407 18.86 37.06 23.95
CA GLY A 407 19.67 36.00 23.35
C GLY A 407 18.96 34.65 23.19
N SER A 408 17.67 34.54 23.53
CA SER A 408 16.89 33.30 23.36
C SER A 408 15.93 33.46 22.17
N SER A 409 15.64 32.36 21.47
CA SER A 409 14.70 32.35 20.34
C SER A 409 13.69 31.22 20.49
N VAL A 410 12.46 31.45 20.02
CA VAL A 410 11.37 30.49 20.07
C VAL A 410 10.60 30.54 18.75
N SER A 411 10.14 29.38 18.28
CA SER A 411 9.21 29.27 17.17
C SER A 411 7.94 28.52 17.58
N GLY A 412 6.95 28.47 16.69
CA GLY A 412 5.71 27.72 16.87
C GLY A 412 4.48 28.61 16.88
N GLU A 413 3.31 27.97 17.00
CA GLU A 413 2.01 28.53 16.67
C GLU A 413 0.91 28.00 17.60
N ASP A 414 -0.32 28.50 17.42
CA ASP A 414 -1.51 28.06 18.16
C ASP A 414 -1.40 28.17 19.69
N ASN A 415 -0.56 29.06 20.20
CA ASN A 415 -0.46 29.27 21.64
C ASN A 415 -1.60 30.19 22.14
N THR A 416 -1.80 30.26 23.45
CA THR A 416 -2.81 31.14 24.06
C THR A 416 -2.18 31.89 25.23
N PHE A 417 -2.09 33.21 25.11
CA PHE A 417 -1.47 34.13 26.08
C PHE A 417 -2.32 35.40 26.24
N ARG A 418 -2.11 36.19 27.31
CA ARG A 418 -2.72 37.54 27.40
C ARG A 418 -1.83 38.61 26.77
N GLU A 419 -2.46 39.44 25.97
CA GLU A 419 -1.91 40.65 25.38
C GLU A 419 -1.33 41.54 26.50
N GLY A 420 -0.13 42.09 26.27
CA GLY A 420 0.59 42.90 27.24
C GLY A 420 1.25 42.13 28.40
N ASN A 421 0.93 40.86 28.62
CA ASN A 421 1.58 39.98 29.60
C ASN A 421 2.67 39.11 29.00
N ILE A 422 3.27 39.56 27.91
CA ILE A 422 4.35 38.86 27.22
C ILE A 422 5.64 39.69 27.35
N HIS A 423 6.78 39.01 27.42
CA HIS A 423 8.10 39.57 27.13
C HIS A 423 8.68 38.77 25.98
N GLN A 424 8.65 39.38 24.78
CA GLN A 424 9.01 38.74 23.52
C GLN A 424 10.50 38.37 23.49
N CYS A 425 10.81 37.37 22.68
CA CYS A 425 12.17 37.01 22.29
C CYS A 425 12.77 38.06 21.35
N ASP A 426 14.08 37.96 21.08
CA ASP A 426 14.80 38.93 20.25
C ASP A 426 14.33 38.96 18.78
N ASP A 427 13.69 37.88 18.32
CA ASP A 427 13.07 37.73 17.00
C ASP A 427 11.62 38.26 16.95
N ASN A 428 11.13 38.89 18.03
CA ASN A 428 9.77 39.37 18.24
C ASN A 428 8.71 38.26 18.40
N TRP A 429 9.10 37.00 18.61
CA TRP A 429 8.14 35.96 18.97
C TRP A 429 7.70 36.12 20.44
N PRO A 430 6.41 35.92 20.79
CA PRO A 430 5.27 35.65 19.91
C PRO A 430 4.55 36.94 19.44
N GLU A 431 3.78 36.82 18.35
CA GLU A 431 2.95 37.88 17.75
C GLU A 431 1.49 37.42 17.73
N GLU A 432 0.57 38.30 18.09
CA GLU A 432 -0.86 37.97 18.21
C GLU A 432 -1.49 37.69 16.85
N GLY A 433 -2.36 36.69 16.77
CA GLY A 433 -3.03 36.27 15.53
C GLY A 433 -2.12 35.53 14.54
N VAL A 434 -0.84 35.35 14.88
CA VAL A 434 0.13 34.55 14.12
C VAL A 434 0.64 33.38 14.96
N HIS A 435 1.17 33.69 16.14
CA HIS A 435 1.80 32.70 17.03
C HIS A 435 0.93 32.33 18.23
N TYR A 436 0.02 33.24 18.61
CA TYR A 436 -0.89 33.04 19.73
C TYR A 436 -2.24 33.74 19.55
N GLU A 437 -3.26 33.23 20.24
CA GLU A 437 -4.57 33.85 20.44
C GLU A 437 -4.72 34.40 21.86
N GLU A 438 -5.56 35.42 22.02
CA GLU A 438 -5.83 36.05 23.32
C GLU A 438 -6.58 35.12 24.28
N CYS A 439 -6.18 35.12 25.55
CA CYS A 439 -6.89 34.39 26.60
C CYS A 439 -8.36 34.83 26.72
N SER A 440 -9.27 33.86 26.83
CA SER A 440 -10.68 34.16 27.08
C SER A 440 -10.92 34.67 28.52
N VAL A 441 -11.97 35.48 28.72
CA VAL A 441 -12.33 36.01 30.05
C VAL A 441 -12.59 34.90 31.07
N GLU A 442 -13.10 33.74 30.63
CA GLU A 442 -13.31 32.57 31.49
C GLU A 442 -11.98 32.03 32.03
N ILE A 443 -10.98 31.92 31.16
CA ILE A 443 -9.64 31.41 31.51
C ILE A 443 -8.92 32.39 32.45
N ILE A 444 -9.12 33.70 32.31
CA ILE A 444 -8.47 34.70 33.18
C ILE A 444 -9.00 34.62 34.62
N ASN A 445 -10.26 34.25 34.80
CA ASN A 445 -10.94 34.21 36.09
C ASN A 445 -10.71 32.91 36.88
N THR A 446 -10.00 31.92 36.35
CA THR A 446 -9.62 30.70 37.08
C THR A 446 -8.43 30.90 38.03
N ARG A 447 -7.89 32.13 38.12
CA ARG A 447 -6.84 32.47 39.08
C ARG A 447 -7.31 32.19 40.52
N PRO A 448 -6.60 31.35 41.31
CA PRO A 448 -6.87 31.24 42.74
C PRO A 448 -6.77 32.63 43.37
N GLN A 449 -7.80 33.02 44.14
CA GLN A 449 -7.79 34.29 44.89
C GLN A 449 -6.79 34.27 46.05
#